data_AF-A0A248LB09-F1
#
_entry.id   AF-A0A248LB09-F1
#
_cell.length_a   1.000
_cell.length_b   1.000
_cell.length_c   1.000
_cell.angle_alpha   90.00
_cell.angle_beta   90.00
_cell.angle_gamma   90.00
#
_symmetry.space_group_name_H-M   'P 1'
#
loop_
_entity.id
_entity.type
_entity.pdbx_description
1 polymer ?
#
loop_
_entity_poly.entity_id
_entity_poly.type
_entity_poly.pdbx_seq_one_letter_code
_entity_poly.pdbx_strand_id
1 'polypeptide(L)'
;MIKILEHDDRKIPENAVLADYLQHLKRLDNDINSYKTLPVAEWTAFSWQGFYRDLQDVLDGKWGYVANARGGFWGFWWGKEKKLNYYLQLEQTILKAKMKSKSKQNLNLKTYRDQVMNDLLTNSKNKNLSLSPPKVLRIGKTMTIAQRRDHLQLFPNGCIDMEATIRELQRYDMH
;
A
#
# COMPACT_ATOMS: atom_id res chain seq x y z
N MET A 1 0.91 -3.01 22.86
CA MET A 1 -0.48 -2.92 23.36
C MET A 1 -0.87 -4.15 24.19
N ILE A 2 -0.33 -5.36 23.93
CA ILE A 2 -0.64 -6.58 24.72
C ILE A 2 0.07 -6.66 26.09
N LYS A 3 1.26 -6.05 26.24
CA LYS A 3 2.06 -6.13 27.48
C LYS A 3 1.37 -5.62 28.77
N ILE A 4 0.33 -4.79 28.65
CA ILE A 4 -0.38 -4.23 29.82
C ILE A 4 -1.34 -5.27 30.43
N LEU A 5 -1.78 -6.26 29.67
CA LEU A 5 -2.73 -7.28 30.14
C LEU A 5 -2.05 -8.55 30.65
N GLU A 6 -0.73 -8.69 30.46
CA GLU A 6 0.04 -9.87 30.89
C GLU A 6 0.63 -9.70 32.30
N HIS A 7 0.54 -8.51 32.90
CA HIS A 7 1.19 -8.19 34.18
C HIS A 7 0.31 -8.33 35.43
N ASP A 8 -0.93 -8.81 35.30
CA ASP A 8 -1.81 -9.01 36.46
C ASP A 8 -2.24 -10.47 36.59
N ASP A 9 -1.24 -11.32 36.82
CA ASP A 9 -1.38 -12.73 37.16
C ASP A 9 -1.84 -12.94 38.63
N ARG A 10 -2.59 -11.97 39.18
CA ARG A 10 -3.07 -11.97 40.57
C ARG A 10 -4.59 -11.88 40.60
N LYS A 11 -5.22 -13.06 40.58
CA LYS A 11 -6.61 -13.30 41.02
C LYS A 11 -7.65 -12.37 40.39
N ILE A 12 -7.71 -12.35 39.05
CA ILE A 12 -8.92 -11.92 38.37
C ILE A 12 -9.92 -13.09 38.51
N PRO A 13 -11.15 -12.90 39.03
CA PRO A 13 -12.19 -13.93 38.98
C PRO A 13 -12.34 -14.41 37.53
N GLU A 14 -12.67 -15.68 37.28
CA GLU A 14 -12.98 -16.18 35.93
C GLU A 14 -14.14 -15.38 35.32
N ASN A 15 -13.82 -14.25 34.70
CA ASN A 15 -14.77 -13.40 34.03
C ASN A 15 -14.72 -13.79 32.57
N ALA A 16 -15.65 -14.67 32.18
CA ALA A 16 -15.77 -15.18 30.82
C ALA A 16 -15.76 -14.04 29.78
N VAL A 17 -16.35 -12.88 30.09
CA VAL A 17 -16.36 -11.71 29.20
C VAL A 17 -14.95 -11.15 28.98
N LEU A 18 -14.13 -11.06 30.03
CA LEU A 18 -12.74 -10.59 29.91
C LEU A 18 -11.87 -11.60 29.14
N ALA A 19 -12.06 -12.90 29.38
CA ALA A 19 -11.35 -13.96 28.68
C ALA A 19 -11.69 -13.96 27.17
N ASP A 20 -12.97 -13.85 26.82
CA ASP A 20 -13.44 -13.77 25.44
C ASP A 20 -12.92 -12.53 24.73
N TYR A 21 -12.93 -11.38 25.41
CA TYR A 21 -12.39 -10.14 24.86
C TYR A 21 -10.88 -10.23 24.59
N LEU A 22 -10.11 -10.79 25.54
CA LEU A 22 -8.67 -11.03 25.35
C LEU A 22 -8.41 -11.99 24.18
N GLN A 23 -9.20 -13.06 24.06
CA GLN A 23 -9.09 -13.99 22.95
C GLN A 23 -9.40 -13.31 21.61
N HIS A 24 -10.42 -12.46 21.56
CA HIS A 24 -10.75 -11.66 20.38
C HIS A 24 -9.59 -10.75 19.96
N LEU A 25 -8.98 -10.03 20.90
CA LEU A 25 -7.82 -9.17 20.61
C LEU A 25 -6.62 -9.97 20.08
N LYS A 26 -6.35 -11.16 20.65
CA LYS A 26 -5.29 -12.05 20.17
C LYS A 26 -5.56 -12.54 18.74
N ARG A 27 -6.81 -12.89 18.42
CA ARG A 27 -7.19 -13.27 17.05
C ARG A 27 -6.99 -12.10 16.08
N LEU A 28 -7.43 -10.91 16.46
CA LEU A 28 -7.25 -9.71 15.63
C LEU A 28 -5.77 -9.40 15.39
N ASP A 29 -4.92 -9.50 16.42
CA ASP A 29 -3.48 -9.29 16.27
C ASP A 29 -2.84 -10.34 15.36
N ASN A 30 -3.26 -11.61 15.47
CA ASN A 30 -2.83 -12.67 14.56
C ASN A 30 -3.27 -12.40 13.11
N ASP A 31 -4.52 -11.97 12.91
CA ASP A 31 -5.05 -11.66 11.58
C ASP A 31 -4.30 -10.48 10.95
N ILE A 32 -3.99 -9.45 11.73
CA ILE A 32 -3.21 -8.29 11.28
C ILE A 32 -1.77 -8.70 10.97
N ASN A 33 -1.13 -9.50 11.82
CA ASN A 33 0.26 -9.93 11.62
C ASN A 33 0.41 -11.12 10.66
N SER A 34 -0.69 -11.71 10.18
CA SER A 34 -0.71 -12.88 9.29
C SER A 34 0.08 -12.67 7.99
N TYR A 35 0.25 -11.42 7.55
CA TYR A 35 1.04 -11.09 6.36
C TYR A 35 2.52 -11.50 6.47
N LYS A 36 3.03 -11.67 7.70
CA LYS A 36 4.41 -12.10 7.99
C LYS A 36 4.62 -13.59 7.72
N THR A 37 3.55 -14.38 7.73
CA THR A 37 3.62 -15.85 7.68
C THR A 37 2.83 -16.46 6.53
N LEU A 38 1.80 -15.79 6.04
CA LEU A 38 0.98 -16.27 4.93
C LEU A 38 1.58 -15.88 3.58
N PRO A 39 1.49 -16.77 2.56
CA PRO A 39 1.73 -16.38 1.19
C PRO A 39 0.82 -15.21 0.77
N VAL A 40 1.32 -14.31 -0.08
CA VAL A 40 0.55 -13.12 -0.52
C VAL A 40 -0.80 -13.48 -1.16
N ALA A 41 -0.90 -14.65 -1.80
CA ALA A 41 -2.14 -15.14 -2.39
C ALA A 41 -3.25 -15.43 -1.35
N GLU A 42 -2.90 -15.64 -0.09
CA GLU A 42 -3.80 -15.95 1.02
C GLU A 42 -4.07 -14.72 1.91
N TRP A 43 -3.53 -13.56 1.56
CA TRP A 43 -3.68 -12.35 2.36
C TRP A 43 -5.12 -11.87 2.41
N THR A 44 -5.58 -11.62 3.64
CA THR A 44 -6.89 -11.06 3.93
C THR A 44 -6.82 -9.53 3.99
N ALA A 45 -7.98 -8.90 4.18
CA ALA A 45 -8.05 -7.48 4.49
C ALA A 45 -7.19 -7.10 5.71
N PHE A 46 -7.09 -7.94 6.74
CA PHE A 46 -6.25 -7.67 7.91
C PHE A 46 -4.76 -7.82 7.60
N SER A 47 -4.38 -8.79 6.76
CA SER A 47 -2.99 -8.95 6.30
C SER A 47 -2.50 -7.67 5.59
N TRP A 48 -3.31 -7.11 4.68
CA TRP A 48 -2.98 -5.84 4.01
C TRP A 48 -2.86 -4.66 4.99
N GLN A 49 -3.71 -4.59 6.01
CA GLN A 49 -3.63 -3.56 7.04
C GLN A 49 -2.33 -3.67 7.84
N GLY A 50 -1.93 -4.87 8.25
CA GLY A 50 -0.67 -5.10 8.96
C GLY A 50 0.55 -4.76 8.11
N PHE A 51 0.57 -5.19 6.84
CA PHE A 51 1.62 -4.85 5.90
C PHE A 51 1.74 -3.33 5.72
N TYR A 52 0.63 -2.63 5.51
CA TYR A 52 0.64 -1.17 5.32
C TYR A 52 0.96 -0.38 6.59
N ARG A 53 0.58 -0.88 7.76
CA ARG A 53 1.00 -0.34 9.06
C ARG A 53 2.53 -0.37 9.16
N ASP A 54 3.14 -1.54 8.97
CA ASP A 54 4.60 -1.67 9.11
C ASP A 54 5.34 -0.94 7.96
N LEU A 55 4.73 -0.81 6.78
CA LEU A 55 5.28 -0.03 5.67
C LEU A 55 5.26 1.49 5.95
N GLN A 56 4.27 1.98 6.70
CA GLN A 56 4.14 3.40 7.05
C GLN A 56 5.28 3.91 7.93
N ASP A 57 5.90 3.03 8.73
CA ASP A 57 7.04 3.38 9.57
C ASP A 57 8.30 3.69 8.75
N VAL A 58 8.35 3.21 7.50
CA VAL A 58 9.53 3.31 6.63
C VAL A 58 9.30 4.25 5.45
N LEU A 59 8.10 4.24 4.87
CA LEU A 59 7.69 5.17 3.84
C LEU A 59 6.78 6.22 4.48
N ASP A 60 7.13 7.51 4.38
CA ASP A 60 6.30 8.66 4.84
C ASP A 60 4.98 8.73 4.04
N GLY A 61 4.08 7.82 4.39
CA GLY A 61 2.88 7.49 3.64
C GLY A 61 1.65 7.39 4.53
N LYS A 62 0.52 7.17 3.88
CA LYS A 62 -0.77 6.96 4.52
C LYS A 62 -1.43 5.74 3.90
N TRP A 63 -2.27 5.05 4.65
CA TRP A 63 -3.05 3.93 4.15
C TRP A 63 -4.48 3.99 4.65
N GLY A 64 -5.35 3.24 3.98
CA GLY A 64 -6.78 3.31 4.23
C GLY A 64 -7.60 2.54 3.21
N TYR A 65 -8.86 2.34 3.54
CA TYR A 65 -9.81 1.66 2.67
C TYR A 65 -10.37 2.61 1.60
N VAL A 66 -10.35 2.16 0.35
CA VAL A 66 -10.90 2.86 -0.81
C VAL A 66 -12.18 2.16 -1.24
N ALA A 67 -13.33 2.74 -0.90
CA ALA A 67 -14.62 2.22 -1.34
C ALA A 67 -14.78 2.36 -2.86
N ASN A 68 -15.35 1.33 -3.50
CA ASN A 68 -15.77 1.36 -4.90
C ASN A 68 -16.98 0.44 -5.08
N ALA A 69 -17.62 0.49 -6.26
CA ALA A 69 -18.81 -0.31 -6.57
C ALA A 69 -18.60 -1.84 -6.53
N ARG A 70 -17.35 -2.32 -6.41
CA ARG A 70 -16.97 -3.73 -6.34
C ARG A 70 -16.50 -4.18 -4.95
N GLY A 71 -16.78 -3.40 -3.91
CA GLY A 71 -16.38 -3.75 -2.54
C GLY A 71 -15.00 -3.25 -2.13
N GLY A 72 -14.47 -2.25 -2.84
CA GLY A 72 -13.30 -1.48 -2.41
C GLY A 72 -11.98 -2.26 -2.35
N PHE A 73 -10.95 -1.64 -1.76
CA PHE A 73 -9.65 -2.26 -1.49
C PHE A 73 -8.88 -1.45 -0.43
N TRP A 74 -7.91 -2.07 0.25
CA TRP A 74 -6.94 -1.35 1.07
C TRP A 74 -5.84 -0.77 0.18
N GLY A 75 -5.57 0.52 0.34
CA GLY A 75 -4.51 1.21 -0.40
C GLY A 75 -3.50 1.87 0.51
N PHE A 76 -2.30 2.08 -0.03
CA PHE A 76 -1.20 2.82 0.59
C PHE A 76 -0.72 3.91 -0.38
N TRP A 77 -0.46 5.13 0.11
CA TRP A 77 -0.07 6.29 -0.69
C TRP A 77 1.16 6.98 -0.13
N TRP A 78 2.11 7.32 -1.01
CA TRP A 78 3.33 8.07 -0.66
C TRP A 78 3.86 8.85 -1.86
N GLY A 79 4.99 9.53 -1.69
CA GLY A 79 5.63 10.33 -2.76
C GLY A 79 4.89 11.64 -3.02
N LYS A 80 4.84 12.53 -2.01
CA LYS A 80 4.07 13.80 -2.01
C LYS A 80 4.19 14.57 -3.34
N GLU A 81 3.07 15.14 -3.78
CA GLU A 81 2.90 15.99 -4.98
C GLU A 81 3.78 17.26 -5.02
N LYS A 82 4.62 17.51 -4.01
CA LYS A 82 5.46 18.71 -3.91
C LYS A 82 6.73 18.62 -4.76
N LYS A 83 7.24 17.41 -5.04
CA LYS A 83 8.38 17.19 -5.96
C LYS A 83 7.94 16.62 -7.32
N LEU A 84 6.87 15.82 -7.33
CA LEU A 84 6.39 15.09 -8.49
C LEU A 84 4.97 15.51 -8.85
N ASN A 85 4.63 15.57 -10.14
CA ASN A 85 3.27 15.84 -10.61
C ASN A 85 2.32 14.62 -10.45
N TYR A 86 2.77 13.61 -9.70
CA TYR A 86 2.06 12.38 -9.38
C TYR A 86 2.44 11.90 -7.96
N TYR A 87 1.66 10.97 -7.43
CA TYR A 87 1.94 10.22 -6.21
C TYR A 87 1.90 8.72 -6.52
N LEU A 88 2.45 7.91 -5.63
CA LEU A 88 2.43 6.46 -5.74
C LEU A 88 1.31 5.88 -4.88
N GLN A 89 0.70 4.82 -5.38
CA GLN A 89 -0.36 4.10 -4.69
C GLN A 89 -0.16 2.59 -4.85
N LEU A 90 -0.14 1.87 -3.73
CA LEU A 90 -0.39 0.43 -3.73
C LEU A 90 -1.89 0.21 -3.74
N GLU A 91 -2.37 -0.53 -4.72
CA GLU A 91 -3.67 -1.18 -4.72
C GLU A 91 -3.42 -2.68 -4.54
N GLN A 92 -3.13 -3.09 -3.31
CA GLN A 92 -2.71 -4.44 -2.97
C GLN A 92 -1.50 -4.88 -3.80
N THR A 93 -1.67 -5.84 -4.72
CA THR A 93 -0.60 -6.37 -5.58
C THR A 93 -0.24 -5.48 -6.77
N ILE A 94 -0.90 -4.32 -6.93
CA ILE A 94 -0.62 -3.41 -8.05
C ILE A 94 -0.06 -2.09 -7.53
N LEU A 95 1.18 -1.78 -7.91
CA LEU A 95 1.76 -0.45 -7.79
C LEU A 95 1.22 0.44 -8.91
N LYS A 96 0.74 1.63 -8.57
CA LYS A 96 0.28 2.64 -9.53
C LYS A 96 0.92 3.99 -9.26
N ALA A 97 1.29 4.68 -10.32
CA ALA A 97 1.53 6.11 -10.29
C ALA A 97 0.26 6.85 -10.72
N LYS A 98 -0.18 7.81 -9.90
CA LYS A 98 -1.41 8.56 -10.13
C LYS A 98 -1.18 10.05 -10.05
N MET A 99 -1.83 10.78 -10.93
CA MET A 99 -1.83 12.24 -10.94
C MET A 99 -3.22 12.80 -10.68
N LYS A 100 -3.29 14.02 -10.14
CA LYS A 100 -4.53 14.78 -10.00
C LYS A 100 -4.65 15.85 -11.07
N SER A 101 -5.86 16.10 -11.55
CA SER A 101 -6.10 17.26 -12.39
C SER A 101 -6.02 18.55 -11.57
N LYS A 102 -5.16 19.48 -11.98
CA LYS A 102 -5.16 20.85 -11.43
C LYS A 102 -6.27 21.63 -12.14
N SER A 103 -7.41 21.85 -11.47
CA SER A 103 -8.67 22.28 -12.08
C SER A 103 -8.69 23.69 -12.70
N LYS A 104 -7.59 24.45 -12.68
CA LYS A 104 -7.54 25.84 -13.15
C LYS A 104 -6.41 26.18 -14.13
N GLN A 105 -5.45 25.29 -14.40
CA GLN A 105 -4.21 25.65 -15.13
C GLN A 105 -3.99 24.90 -16.45
N ASN A 106 -4.63 23.76 -16.66
CA ASN A 106 -4.35 22.94 -17.85
C ASN A 106 -5.48 23.10 -18.88
N LEU A 107 -5.31 24.05 -19.80
CA LEU A 107 -6.15 24.20 -21.01
C LEU A 107 -6.23 22.89 -21.84
N ASN A 108 -5.30 21.94 -21.63
CA ASN A 108 -5.40 20.59 -22.17
C ASN A 108 -4.90 19.52 -21.17
N LEU A 109 -5.83 18.95 -20.39
CA LEU A 109 -5.54 17.93 -19.37
C LEU A 109 -4.92 16.64 -19.96
N LYS A 110 -5.27 16.29 -21.20
CA LYS A 110 -4.72 15.13 -21.91
C LYS A 110 -3.23 15.35 -22.20
N THR A 111 -2.88 16.48 -22.79
CA THR A 111 -1.47 16.83 -23.09
C THR A 111 -0.62 16.84 -21.83
N TYR A 112 -1.12 17.47 -20.75
CA TYR A 112 -0.40 17.49 -19.48
C TYR A 112 -0.21 16.09 -18.88
N ARG A 113 -1.25 15.24 -18.93
CA ARG A 113 -1.14 13.83 -18.50
C ARG A 113 -0.08 13.10 -19.31
N ASP A 114 -0.09 13.27 -20.63
CA ASP A 114 0.83 12.58 -21.52
C ASP A 114 2.28 13.02 -21.29
N GLN A 115 2.52 14.30 -21.02
CA GLN A 115 3.83 14.82 -20.61
C GLN A 115 4.33 14.14 -19.32
N VAL A 116 3.54 14.20 -18.24
CA VAL A 116 3.94 13.61 -16.95
C VAL A 116 4.13 12.10 -17.06
N MET A 117 3.28 11.41 -17.84
CA MET A 117 3.40 9.98 -18.10
C MET A 117 4.70 9.64 -18.84
N ASN A 118 5.04 10.38 -19.90
CA ASN A 118 6.25 10.13 -20.69
C ASN A 118 7.52 10.37 -19.88
N ASP A 119 7.57 11.43 -19.06
CA ASP A 119 8.70 11.71 -18.17
C ASP A 119 8.89 10.58 -17.16
N LEU A 120 7.80 10.12 -16.54
CA LEU A 120 7.80 9.01 -15.59
C LEU A 120 8.29 7.71 -16.24
N LEU A 121 7.77 7.35 -17.41
CA LEU A 121 8.13 6.11 -18.10
C LEU A 121 9.58 6.13 -18.59
N THR A 122 10.06 7.29 -19.05
CA THR A 122 11.47 7.49 -19.42
C THR A 122 12.38 7.29 -18.21
N ASN A 123 12.07 7.95 -17.08
CA ASN A 123 12.83 7.79 -15.85
C ASN A 123 12.78 6.34 -15.33
N SER A 124 11.62 5.68 -15.42
CA SER A 124 11.49 4.27 -15.07
C SER A 124 12.40 3.37 -15.90
N LYS A 125 12.48 3.60 -17.22
CA LYS A 125 13.36 2.84 -18.10
C LYS A 125 14.83 3.07 -17.72
N ASN A 126 15.23 4.31 -17.50
CA ASN A 126 16.61 4.65 -17.13
C ASN A 126 17.03 4.06 -15.78
N LYS A 127 16.10 3.93 -14.83
CA LYS A 127 16.33 3.38 -13.49
C LYS A 127 15.96 1.89 -13.34
N ASN A 128 15.54 1.22 -14.42
CA ASN A 128 15.05 -0.17 -14.41
C ASN A 128 13.93 -0.41 -13.37
N LEU A 129 12.91 0.44 -13.34
CA LEU A 129 11.78 0.38 -12.38
C LEU A 129 10.55 -0.36 -12.91
N SER A 130 10.61 -0.92 -14.13
CA SER A 130 9.56 -1.76 -14.73
C SER A 130 8.13 -1.18 -14.70
N LEU A 131 7.97 0.15 -14.67
CA LEU A 131 6.66 0.77 -14.85
C LEU A 131 6.19 0.64 -16.30
N SER A 132 4.90 0.41 -16.46
CA SER A 132 4.23 0.29 -17.75
C SER A 132 3.02 1.23 -17.82
N PRO A 133 2.58 1.65 -19.02
CA PRO A 133 1.32 2.36 -19.16
C PRO A 133 0.13 1.55 -18.61
N PRO A 134 -0.92 2.20 -18.08
CA PRO A 134 -2.15 1.50 -17.74
C PRO A 134 -2.83 0.95 -19.00
N LYS A 135 -3.58 -0.15 -18.85
CA LYS A 135 -4.33 -0.77 -19.97
C LYS A 135 -5.31 0.21 -20.64
N VAL A 136 -5.90 1.11 -19.86
CA VAL A 136 -6.86 2.11 -20.34
C VAL A 136 -6.51 3.45 -19.72
N LEU A 137 -6.24 4.44 -20.56
CA LEU A 137 -5.99 5.81 -20.16
C LEU A 137 -7.33 6.56 -20.04
N ARG A 138 -7.75 6.81 -18.79
CA ARG A 138 -8.97 7.59 -18.50
C ARG A 138 -8.61 9.02 -18.14
N ILE A 139 -9.52 9.94 -18.48
CA ILE A 139 -9.46 11.33 -18.01
C ILE A 139 -10.41 11.46 -16.82
N GLY A 140 -9.95 12.13 -15.77
CA GLY A 140 -10.74 12.35 -14.57
C GLY A 140 -9.98 13.17 -13.53
N LYS A 141 -10.61 13.36 -12.36
CA LYS A 141 -10.01 14.07 -11.22
C LYS A 141 -8.70 13.43 -10.76
N THR A 142 -8.65 12.10 -10.80
CA THR A 142 -7.46 11.30 -10.53
C THR A 142 -7.26 10.35 -11.71
N MET A 143 -6.04 10.29 -12.24
CA MET A 143 -5.69 9.47 -13.40
C MET A 143 -4.52 8.57 -13.06
N THR A 144 -4.60 7.30 -13.44
CA THR A 144 -3.43 6.40 -13.43
C THR A 144 -2.61 6.68 -14.67
N ILE A 145 -1.31 6.90 -14.51
CA ILE A 145 -0.37 7.19 -15.60
C ILE A 145 0.66 6.08 -15.79
N ALA A 146 0.95 5.30 -14.75
CA ALA A 146 1.77 4.10 -14.87
C ALA A 146 1.36 3.05 -13.82
N GLN A 147 1.75 1.80 -14.06
CA GLN A 147 1.49 0.68 -13.18
C GLN A 147 2.56 -0.41 -13.27
N ARG A 148 2.65 -1.22 -12.22
CA ARG A 148 3.48 -2.44 -12.11
C ARG A 148 2.80 -3.45 -11.18
N ARG A 149 2.94 -4.76 -11.46
CA ARG A 149 2.29 -5.84 -10.67
C ARG A 149 3.25 -6.65 -9.79
N ASP A 150 4.51 -6.69 -10.15
CA ASP A 150 5.58 -7.50 -9.53
C ASP A 150 6.48 -6.64 -8.63
N HIS A 151 5.86 -5.77 -7.83
CA HIS A 151 6.60 -4.86 -6.94
C HIS A 151 6.94 -5.51 -5.59
N LEU A 152 6.13 -6.48 -5.15
CA LEU A 152 6.38 -7.27 -3.95
C LEU A 152 7.49 -8.29 -4.22
N GLN A 153 8.49 -8.29 -3.36
CA GLN A 153 9.56 -9.29 -3.39
C GLN A 153 9.16 -10.46 -2.50
N LEU A 154 9.18 -11.68 -3.04
CA LEU A 154 8.66 -12.86 -2.37
C LEU A 154 9.78 -13.89 -2.17
N PHE A 155 9.72 -14.59 -1.04
CA PHE A 155 10.47 -15.83 -0.85
C PHE A 155 9.89 -16.95 -1.72
N PRO A 156 10.61 -18.07 -1.91
CA PRO A 156 10.11 -19.21 -2.70
C PRO A 156 8.78 -19.80 -2.23
N ASN A 157 8.45 -19.65 -0.94
CA ASN A 157 7.17 -20.09 -0.36
C ASN A 157 6.01 -19.09 -0.60
N GLY A 158 6.24 -18.01 -1.34
CA GLY A 158 5.24 -16.98 -1.64
C GLY A 158 4.98 -15.98 -0.51
N CYS A 159 5.67 -16.10 0.62
CA CYS A 159 5.64 -15.11 1.70
C CYS A 159 6.42 -13.85 1.30
N ILE A 160 6.05 -12.71 1.87
CA ILE A 160 6.71 -11.44 1.59
C ILE A 160 8.13 -11.42 2.16
N ASP A 161 9.10 -11.00 1.34
CA ASP A 161 10.37 -10.47 1.82
C ASP A 161 10.17 -8.97 2.07
N MET A 162 9.90 -8.62 3.33
CA MET A 162 9.58 -7.25 3.73
C MET A 162 10.72 -6.29 3.42
N GLU A 163 11.96 -6.68 3.72
CA GLU A 163 13.11 -5.80 3.50
C GLU A 163 13.38 -5.58 2.01
N ALA A 164 13.36 -6.64 1.21
CA ALA A 164 13.56 -6.51 -0.24
C ALA A 164 12.43 -5.71 -0.88
N THR A 165 11.19 -5.88 -0.41
CA THR A 165 10.04 -5.09 -0.86
C THR A 165 10.19 -3.61 -0.52
N ILE A 166 10.60 -3.28 0.70
CA ILE A 166 10.89 -1.89 1.11
C ILE A 166 11.97 -1.29 0.23
N ARG A 167 13.11 -1.99 0.05
CA ARG A 167 14.21 -1.53 -0.81
C ARG A 167 13.72 -1.27 -2.23
N GLU A 168 12.87 -2.13 -2.77
CA GLU A 168 12.30 -1.96 -4.10
C GLU A 168 11.38 -0.73 -4.19
N LEU A 169 10.52 -0.51 -3.19
CA LEU A 169 9.61 0.64 -3.15
C LEU A 169 10.34 1.97 -2.95
N GLN A 170 11.43 2.00 -2.18
CA GLN A 170 12.24 3.21 -1.98
C GLN A 170 12.94 3.70 -3.25
N ARG A 171 13.16 2.81 -4.24
CA ARG A 171 13.75 3.21 -5.53
C ARG A 171 12.90 4.25 -6.28
N TYR A 172 11.61 4.35 -5.96
CA TYR A 172 10.71 5.33 -6.54
C TYR A 172 10.75 6.71 -5.86
N ASP A 173 11.35 6.84 -4.67
CA ASP A 173 11.48 8.10 -3.94
C ASP A 173 12.81 8.84 -4.19
N MET A 174 13.81 8.17 -4.78
CA MET A 174 15.14 8.76 -5.05
C MET A 174 15.09 9.74 -6.24
N HIS A 175 14.69 10.98 -5.95
CA HIS A 175 14.74 12.16 -6.82
C HIS A 175 15.48 13.33 -6.15
#